data_AF-A0A1S3CVH9-F1
#
_entry.id   AF-A0A1S3CVH9-F1
#
_cell.length_a   1.000
_cell.length_b   1.000
_cell.length_c   1.000
_cell.angle_alpha   90.00
_cell.angle_beta   90.00
_cell.angle_gamma   90.00
#
_symmetry.space_group_name_H-M   'P 1'
#
loop_
_entity.id
_entity.type
_entity.pdbx_description
1 polymer ?
#
loop_
_entity_poly.entity_id
_entity_poly.type
_entity_poly.pdbx_seq_one_letter_code
_entity_poly.pdbx_strand_id
1 'polypeptide(L)'
;MALKSEGFVDIDMSTLESVFARETLNCKEMHLFEAALNWANAECVRRDLEPTAHNKRLVLGNALYLVRIPTMSLGEFANKAAQLGILTLQETIDIFLHFTAHNKPHLSYPVKARAGLKPQVCHRFQSCAYRSNQWRYRGRCDSIQFSVDRRVFMVGFGLYGSSNGAADYNVKIVPRHWTMPDGQL
;
A
#
# COMPACT_ATOMS: atom_id res chain seq x y z
N MET A 1 -0.60 -7.79 -8.78
CA MET A 1 -0.44 -7.69 -7.31
C MET A 1 -0.66 -9.08 -6.75
N ALA A 2 0.18 -9.57 -5.81
CA ALA A 2 0.11 -10.96 -5.33
C ALA A 2 -1.29 -11.33 -4.79
N LEU A 3 -1.98 -10.38 -4.13
CA LEU A 3 -3.36 -10.54 -3.62
C LEU A 3 -4.42 -10.83 -4.70
N LYS A 4 -4.11 -10.58 -5.98
CA LYS A 4 -4.98 -10.86 -7.12
C LYS A 4 -4.53 -12.08 -7.93
N SER A 5 -3.46 -12.76 -7.49
CA SER A 5 -3.00 -13.97 -8.18
C SER A 5 -3.91 -15.13 -7.84
N GLU A 6 -4.09 -16.06 -8.78
CA GLU A 6 -4.91 -17.26 -8.58
C GLU A 6 -4.40 -18.08 -7.39
N GLY A 7 -3.09 -18.21 -7.24
CA GLY A 7 -2.49 -18.95 -6.12
C GLY A 7 -2.63 -18.27 -4.74
N PHE A 8 -3.17 -17.05 -4.65
CA PHE A 8 -3.37 -16.42 -3.33
C PHE A 8 -4.42 -17.16 -2.49
N VAL A 9 -5.44 -17.73 -3.12
CA VAL A 9 -6.49 -18.45 -2.36
C VAL A 9 -5.97 -19.78 -1.79
N ASP A 10 -4.84 -20.28 -2.28
CA ASP A 10 -4.25 -21.58 -1.89
C ASP A 10 -3.27 -21.50 -0.73
N ILE A 11 -2.96 -20.29 -0.23
CA ILE A 11 -2.08 -20.13 0.93
C ILE A 11 -2.77 -20.58 2.21
N ASP A 12 -1.99 -21.07 3.16
CA ASP A 12 -2.49 -21.44 4.49
C ASP A 12 -2.83 -20.21 5.34
N MET A 13 -3.57 -20.44 6.42
CA MET A 13 -4.03 -19.39 7.33
C MET A 13 -2.90 -18.58 7.97
N SER A 14 -1.77 -19.21 8.35
CA SER A 14 -0.65 -18.52 8.98
C SER A 14 0.05 -17.57 8.01
N THR A 15 0.16 -17.98 6.74
CA THR A 15 0.66 -17.14 5.66
C THR A 15 -0.30 -15.98 5.38
N LEU A 16 -1.61 -16.22 5.38
CA LEU A 16 -2.63 -15.17 5.22
C LEU A 16 -2.51 -14.11 6.32
N GLU A 17 -2.46 -14.53 7.59
CA GLU A 17 -2.29 -13.63 8.73
C GLU A 17 -1.00 -12.83 8.64
N SER A 18 0.11 -13.47 8.27
CA SER A 18 1.41 -12.82 8.07
C SER A 18 1.36 -11.73 6.98
N VAL A 19 0.63 -11.98 5.89
CA VAL A 19 0.41 -10.99 4.83
C VAL A 19 -0.43 -9.82 5.35
N PHE A 20 -1.52 -10.10 6.07
CA PHE A 20 -2.45 -9.06 6.56
C PHE A 20 -1.87 -8.24 7.71
N ALA A 21 -0.95 -8.78 8.51
CA ALA A 21 -0.26 -8.06 9.57
C ALA A 21 0.81 -7.09 9.05
N ARG A 22 1.29 -7.26 7.81
CA ARG A 22 2.49 -6.57 7.31
C ARG A 22 2.28 -5.07 7.12
N GLU A 23 3.04 -4.25 7.84
CA GLU A 23 3.00 -2.77 7.74
C GLU A 23 3.48 -2.24 6.39
N THR A 24 4.39 -2.96 5.72
CA THR A 24 4.97 -2.55 4.43
C THR A 24 4.10 -2.93 3.23
N LEU A 25 2.91 -3.51 3.46
CA LEU A 25 2.00 -3.89 2.40
C LEU A 25 1.45 -2.64 1.69
N ASN A 26 1.84 -2.47 0.43
CA ASN A 26 1.44 -1.32 -0.40
C ASN A 26 0.21 -1.65 -1.25
N CYS A 27 -0.97 -1.62 -0.64
CA CYS A 27 -2.27 -1.74 -1.32
C CYS A 27 -3.36 -0.98 -0.57
N LYS A 28 -4.45 -0.61 -1.28
CA LYS A 28 -5.67 -0.13 -0.61
C LYS A 28 -6.27 -1.24 0.26
N GLU A 29 -6.74 -0.90 1.46
CA GLU A 29 -7.39 -1.87 2.36
C GLU A 29 -8.62 -2.51 1.74
N MET A 30 -9.38 -1.80 0.90
CA MET A 30 -10.51 -2.40 0.18
C MET A 30 -10.08 -3.61 -0.67
N HIS A 31 -8.94 -3.54 -1.35
CA HIS A 31 -8.43 -4.68 -2.11
C HIS A 31 -7.95 -5.82 -1.21
N LEU A 32 -7.43 -5.51 -0.02
CA LEU A 32 -7.04 -6.51 0.97
C LEU A 32 -8.27 -7.25 1.50
N PHE A 33 -9.34 -6.51 1.78
CA PHE A 33 -10.62 -7.05 2.21
C PHE A 33 -11.26 -7.92 1.13
N GLU A 34 -11.30 -7.47 -0.13
CA GLU A 34 -11.76 -8.29 -1.26
C GLU A 34 -10.95 -9.59 -1.39
N ALA A 35 -9.61 -9.52 -1.23
CA ALA A 35 -8.76 -10.71 -1.24
C ALA A 35 -9.05 -11.66 -0.06
N ALA A 36 -9.33 -11.12 1.13
CA ALA A 36 -9.76 -11.91 2.30
C ALA A 36 -11.06 -12.67 2.01
N LEU A 37 -12.04 -12.01 1.39
CA LEU A 37 -13.31 -12.65 1.05
C LEU A 37 -13.17 -13.74 -0.01
N ASN A 38 -12.29 -13.54 -0.99
CA ASN A 38 -11.99 -14.55 -1.99
C ASN A 38 -11.30 -15.77 -1.38
N TRP A 39 -10.32 -15.54 -0.49
CA TRP A 39 -9.68 -16.61 0.26
C TRP A 39 -10.70 -17.36 1.13
N ALA A 40 -11.55 -16.64 1.86
CA ALA A 40 -12.60 -17.21 2.70
C ALA A 40 -13.59 -18.05 1.89
N ASN A 41 -13.95 -17.58 0.68
CA ASN A 41 -14.82 -18.31 -0.23
C ASN A 41 -14.20 -19.65 -0.65
N ALA A 42 -12.92 -19.64 -1.05
CA ALA A 42 -12.22 -20.87 -1.40
C ALA A 42 -12.07 -21.80 -0.20
N GLU A 43 -11.81 -21.25 0.98
CA GLU A 43 -11.66 -22.02 2.22
C GLU A 43 -12.98 -22.65 2.69
N CYS A 44 -14.11 -21.96 2.52
CA CYS A 44 -15.43 -22.56 2.72
C CYS A 44 -15.62 -23.79 1.83
N VAL A 45 -15.30 -23.68 0.53
CA VAL A 45 -15.39 -24.80 -0.42
C VAL A 45 -14.47 -25.96 -0.02
N ARG A 46 -13.24 -25.69 0.42
CA ARG A 46 -12.31 -26.74 0.90
C ARG A 46 -12.81 -27.48 2.12
N ARG A 47 -13.60 -26.81 2.97
CA ARG A 47 -14.17 -27.37 4.20
C ARG A 47 -15.59 -27.92 4.01
N ASP A 48 -16.07 -27.99 2.76
CA ASP A 48 -17.42 -28.43 2.41
C ASP A 48 -18.52 -27.60 3.11
N LEU A 49 -18.28 -26.29 3.22
CA LEU A 49 -19.19 -25.30 3.78
C LEU A 49 -19.77 -24.41 2.68
N GLU A 50 -21.05 -24.08 2.77
CA GLU A 50 -21.65 -23.07 1.92
C GLU A 50 -20.98 -21.69 2.18
N PRO A 51 -20.59 -20.93 1.14
CA PRO A 51 -19.84 -19.67 1.30
C PRO A 51 -20.72 -18.48 1.71
N THR A 52 -21.50 -18.66 2.78
CA THR A 52 -22.31 -17.63 3.43
C THR A 52 -21.44 -16.60 4.14
N ALA A 53 -21.98 -15.42 4.45
CA ALA A 53 -21.24 -14.39 5.18
C ALA A 53 -20.79 -14.88 6.57
N HIS A 54 -21.63 -15.65 7.26
CA HIS A 54 -21.31 -16.24 8.55
C HIS A 54 -20.14 -17.23 8.44
N ASN A 55 -20.18 -18.15 7.48
CA ASN A 55 -19.12 -19.15 7.29
C ASN A 55 -17.81 -18.50 6.84
N LYS A 56 -17.86 -17.49 5.96
CA LYS A 56 -16.69 -16.70 5.55
C LYS A 56 -16.02 -16.02 6.74
N ARG A 57 -16.82 -15.41 7.63
CA ARG A 57 -16.30 -14.83 8.87
C ARG A 57 -15.65 -15.88 9.76
N LEU A 58 -16.29 -17.05 9.90
CA LEU A 58 -15.80 -18.14 10.74
C LEU A 58 -14.46 -18.70 10.24
N VAL A 59 -14.31 -18.93 8.94
CA VAL A 59 -13.03 -19.42 8.37
C VAL A 59 -11.94 -18.35 8.39
N LEU A 60 -12.29 -17.06 8.28
CA LEU A 60 -11.33 -15.95 8.39
C LEU A 60 -10.82 -15.70 9.80
N GLY A 61 -11.57 -16.09 10.84
CA GLY A 61 -11.15 -15.98 12.24
C GLY A 61 -10.43 -14.67 12.57
N ASN A 62 -9.20 -14.79 13.09
CA ASN A 62 -8.37 -13.65 13.49
C ASN A 62 -7.87 -12.80 12.31
N ALA A 63 -7.73 -13.38 11.11
CA ALA A 63 -7.26 -12.65 9.94
C ALA A 63 -8.20 -11.49 9.56
N LEU A 64 -9.50 -11.62 9.79
CA LEU A 64 -10.46 -10.54 9.55
C LEU A 64 -10.08 -9.26 10.31
N TYR A 65 -9.65 -9.40 11.57
CA TYR A 65 -9.29 -8.28 12.44
C TYR A 65 -7.94 -7.65 12.11
N LEU A 66 -7.14 -8.27 11.22
CA LEU A 66 -5.89 -7.69 10.71
C LEU A 66 -6.13 -6.73 9.52
N VAL A 67 -7.32 -6.79 8.90
CA VAL A 67 -7.73 -5.85 7.85
C VAL A 67 -8.11 -4.51 8.47
N ARG A 68 -7.56 -3.41 7.96
CA ARG A 68 -7.74 -2.07 8.58
C ARG A 68 -8.97 -1.37 8.01
N ILE A 69 -10.14 -2.00 8.17
CA ILE A 69 -11.43 -1.49 7.66
C ILE A 69 -11.67 -0.01 7.98
N PRO A 70 -11.38 0.49 9.21
CA PRO A 70 -11.57 1.91 9.55
C PRO A 70 -10.69 2.89 8.76
N THR A 71 -9.70 2.40 8.00
CA THR A 71 -8.79 3.22 7.20
C THR A 71 -9.18 3.27 5.72
N MET A 72 -10.25 2.57 5.32
CA MET A 72 -10.91 2.74 4.03
C MET A 72 -11.57 4.13 3.95
N SER A 73 -11.96 4.57 2.75
CA SER A 73 -12.85 5.72 2.67
C SER A 73 -14.26 5.36 3.17
N LEU A 74 -14.99 6.34 3.71
CA LEU A 74 -16.38 6.15 4.15
C LEU A 74 -17.26 5.60 3.01
N GLY A 75 -17.06 6.07 1.78
CA GLY A 75 -17.78 5.57 0.61
C GLY A 75 -17.46 4.11 0.27
N GLU A 76 -16.19 3.70 0.37
CA GLU A 76 -15.80 2.29 0.20
C GLU A 76 -16.41 1.41 1.30
N PHE A 77 -16.40 1.87 2.55
CA PHE A 77 -17.00 1.14 3.65
C PHE A 77 -18.53 0.99 3.49
N ALA A 78 -19.25 2.10 3.30
CA ALA A 78 -20.71 2.13 3.26
C ALA A 78 -21.30 1.41 2.04
N ASN A 79 -20.66 1.50 0.87
CA ASN A 79 -21.16 0.91 -0.37
C ASN A 79 -20.67 -0.52 -0.62
N LYS A 80 -19.73 -1.03 0.19
CA LYS A 80 -19.21 -2.39 0.05
C LYS A 80 -19.16 -3.11 1.39
N ALA A 81 -18.16 -2.83 2.22
CA ALA A 81 -17.86 -3.65 3.39
C ALA A 81 -19.04 -3.82 4.37
N ALA A 82 -19.80 -2.75 4.61
CA ALA A 82 -20.98 -2.77 5.48
C ALA A 82 -22.15 -3.60 4.92
N GLN A 83 -22.24 -3.79 3.61
CA GLN A 83 -23.37 -4.47 2.96
C GLN A 83 -23.19 -5.97 2.80
N LEU A 84 -21.96 -6.49 2.97
CA LEU A 84 -21.64 -7.89 2.73
C LEU A 84 -22.04 -8.84 3.87
N GLY A 85 -22.54 -8.32 4.99
CA GLY A 85 -22.98 -9.11 6.15
C GLY A 85 -21.86 -9.86 6.89
N ILE A 86 -20.59 -9.61 6.53
CA ILE A 86 -19.42 -10.21 7.18
C ILE A 86 -19.17 -9.58 8.54
N LEU A 87 -19.41 -8.28 8.67
CA LEU A 87 -19.30 -7.53 9.92
C LEU A 87 -20.57 -7.72 10.76
N THR A 88 -20.42 -7.79 12.07
CA THR A 88 -21.60 -7.76 12.96
C THR A 88 -22.27 -6.39 12.90
N LEU A 89 -23.53 -6.31 13.31
CA LEU A 89 -24.24 -5.03 13.38
C LEU A 89 -23.51 -4.04 14.30
N GLN A 90 -23.03 -4.51 15.45
CA GLN A 90 -22.27 -3.69 16.39
C GLN A 90 -20.97 -3.17 15.77
N GLU A 91 -20.18 -4.04 15.11
CA GLU A 91 -18.96 -3.62 14.41
C GLU A 91 -19.26 -2.59 13.32
N THR A 92 -20.34 -2.79 12.57
CA THR A 92 -20.75 -1.87 11.50
C THR A 92 -21.09 -0.48 12.05
N ILE A 93 -21.85 -0.44 13.15
CA ILE A 93 -22.18 0.80 13.87
C ILE A 93 -20.92 1.47 14.41
N ASP A 94 -20.06 0.73 15.09
CA ASP A 94 -18.86 1.29 15.71
C ASP A 94 -17.88 1.84 14.67
N ILE A 95 -17.69 1.14 13.55
CA ILE A 95 -16.87 1.61 12.44
C ILE A 95 -17.49 2.84 11.78
N PHE A 96 -18.82 2.89 11.61
CA PHE A 96 -19.51 4.07 11.09
C PHE A 96 -19.34 5.29 12.01
N LEU A 97 -19.47 5.09 13.33
CA LEU A 97 -19.21 6.13 14.33
C LEU A 97 -17.74 6.57 14.30
N HIS A 98 -16.79 5.66 14.04
CA HIS A 98 -15.39 6.03 13.88
C HIS A 98 -15.14 7.03 12.73
N PHE A 99 -15.93 6.96 11.66
CA PHE A 99 -15.86 7.90 10.53
C PHE A 99 -16.52 9.25 10.81
N THR A 100 -17.56 9.30 11.63
CA THR A 100 -18.49 10.45 11.69
C THR A 100 -18.54 11.14 13.05
N ALA A 101 -18.32 10.40 14.14
CA ALA A 101 -18.46 10.90 15.50
C ALA A 101 -17.23 11.68 15.97
N HIS A 102 -17.48 12.68 16.82
CA HIS A 102 -16.41 13.41 17.50
C HIS A 102 -15.71 12.54 18.56
N ASN A 103 -16.51 11.82 19.35
CA ASN A 103 -16.04 10.84 20.32
C ASN A 103 -16.06 9.45 19.67
N LYS A 104 -14.88 8.90 19.37
CA LYS A 104 -14.74 7.65 18.62
C LYS A 104 -14.83 6.44 19.56
N PRO A 105 -15.57 5.39 19.18
CA PRO A 105 -15.60 4.15 19.94
C PRO A 105 -14.26 3.42 19.86
N HIS A 106 -14.01 2.52 20.81
CA HIS A 106 -12.90 1.59 20.73
C HIS A 106 -13.24 0.47 19.74
N LEU A 107 -12.37 0.24 18.76
CA LEU A 107 -12.57 -0.79 17.73
C LEU A 107 -11.63 -1.97 17.93
N SER A 108 -12.12 -3.16 17.60
CA SER A 108 -11.28 -4.37 17.48
C SER A 108 -10.41 -4.39 16.21
N TYR A 109 -10.56 -3.37 15.35
CA TYR A 109 -9.82 -3.22 14.10
C TYR A 109 -8.75 -2.14 14.22
N PRO A 110 -7.59 -2.29 13.57
CA PRO A 110 -6.59 -1.23 13.51
C PRO A 110 -7.13 0.03 12.83
N VAL A 111 -6.97 1.18 13.49
CA VAL A 111 -7.47 2.48 13.03
C VAL A 111 -6.43 3.34 12.32
N LYS A 112 -5.18 2.89 12.29
CA LYS A 112 -4.07 3.61 11.64
C LYS A 112 -3.76 2.98 10.30
N ALA A 113 -3.67 3.80 9.26
CA ALA A 113 -3.23 3.35 7.94
C ALA A 113 -1.85 2.66 8.04
N ARG A 114 -1.59 1.73 7.11
CA ARG A 114 -0.30 1.03 7.03
C ARG A 114 0.84 2.03 6.83
N ALA A 115 1.97 1.79 7.51
CA ALA A 115 3.15 2.64 7.35
C ALA A 115 3.66 2.66 5.90
N GLY A 116 3.46 1.57 5.17
CA GLY A 116 3.92 1.42 3.80
C GLY A 116 5.44 1.24 3.71
N LEU A 117 5.97 1.34 2.49
CA LEU A 117 7.40 1.29 2.25
C LEU A 117 8.02 2.65 2.58
N LYS A 118 9.00 2.68 3.47
CA LYS A 118 9.77 3.90 3.76
C LYS A 118 10.57 4.30 2.50
N PRO A 119 10.32 5.48 1.90
CA PRO A 119 11.10 5.94 0.77
C PRO A 119 12.57 6.08 1.16
N GLN A 120 13.46 5.60 0.30
CA GLN A 120 14.89 5.87 0.41
C GLN A 120 15.18 7.12 -0.41
N VAL A 121 15.75 8.14 0.23
CA VAL A 121 16.07 9.42 -0.41
C VAL A 121 17.57 9.47 -0.66
N CYS A 122 17.96 9.56 -1.92
CA CYS A 122 19.36 9.73 -2.32
C CYS A 122 19.64 11.21 -2.60
N HIS A 123 20.35 11.88 -1.69
CA HIS A 123 20.80 13.25 -1.89
C HIS A 123 22.11 13.29 -2.68
N ARG A 124 22.01 13.41 -4.01
CA ARG A 124 23.18 13.39 -4.90
C ARG A 124 24.11 14.61 -4.74
N PHE A 125 23.58 15.75 -4.27
CA PHE A 125 24.31 17.02 -4.24
C PHE A 125 24.33 17.66 -2.85
N GLN A 126 24.85 16.94 -1.84
CA GLN A 126 25.04 17.52 -0.50
C GLN A 126 25.87 18.82 -0.53
N SER A 127 26.86 18.91 -1.43
CA SER A 127 27.71 20.11 -1.57
C SER A 127 26.97 21.33 -2.13
N CYS A 128 25.92 21.16 -2.94
CA CYS A 128 25.15 22.27 -3.51
C CYS A 128 24.20 22.90 -2.50
N ALA A 129 23.85 22.19 -1.43
CA ALA A 129 23.01 22.71 -0.35
C ALA A 129 23.79 23.55 0.67
N TYR A 130 25.11 23.33 0.80
CA TYR A 130 25.91 23.90 1.90
C TYR A 130 27.16 24.70 1.45
N ARG A 131 27.50 24.73 0.16
CA ARG A 131 28.60 25.55 -0.36
C ARG A 131 28.13 26.45 -1.49
N SER A 132 28.81 27.59 -1.67
CA SER A 132 28.58 28.60 -2.72
C SER A 132 28.85 28.10 -4.16
N ASN A 133 28.97 26.79 -4.36
CA ASN A 133 29.07 26.21 -5.69
C ASN A 133 27.72 26.33 -6.39
N GLN A 134 27.58 27.42 -7.14
CA GLN A 134 26.49 27.64 -8.09
C GLN A 134 26.60 26.59 -9.20
N TRP A 135 25.96 25.44 -9.00
CA TRP A 135 25.71 24.52 -10.10
C TRP A 135 24.79 25.22 -11.11
N ARG A 136 25.20 25.23 -12.39
CA ARG A 136 24.45 25.90 -13.47
C ARG A 136 23.98 24.87 -14.48
N TYR A 137 22.66 24.73 -14.60
CA TYR A 137 22.05 23.98 -15.69
C TYR A 137 22.25 24.73 -17.02
N ARG A 138 22.84 24.06 -18.02
CA ARG A 138 23.09 24.62 -19.37
C ARG A 138 22.29 23.93 -20.48
N GLY A 139 21.16 23.29 -20.14
CA GLY A 139 20.26 22.67 -21.13
C GLY A 139 20.59 21.24 -21.58
N ARG A 140 21.48 20.53 -20.88
CA ARG A 140 21.71 19.08 -21.10
C ARG A 140 20.80 18.27 -20.18
N CYS A 141 20.32 17.10 -20.61
CA CYS A 141 19.53 16.23 -19.74
C CYS A 141 20.33 15.78 -18.51
N ASP A 142 19.80 16.04 -17.33
CA ASP A 142 20.27 15.39 -16.11
C ASP A 142 19.79 13.93 -16.09
N SER A 143 20.68 13.02 -15.71
CA SER A 143 20.36 11.61 -15.54
C SER A 143 20.91 11.10 -14.22
N ILE A 144 20.14 10.25 -13.55
CA ILE A 144 20.58 9.51 -12.37
C ILE A 144 20.64 8.04 -12.81
N GLN A 145 21.82 7.44 -12.64
CA GLN A 145 22.02 6.02 -12.85
C GLN A 145 22.23 5.38 -11.48
N PHE A 146 21.52 4.28 -11.23
CA PHE A 146 21.69 3.46 -10.04
C PHE A 146 21.50 2.00 -10.44
N SER A 147 22.20 1.11 -9.73
CA SER A 147 22.01 -0.34 -9.82
C SER A 147 21.24 -0.80 -8.58
N VAL A 148 20.40 -1.83 -8.75
CA VAL A 148 19.61 -2.40 -7.67
C VAL A 148 19.70 -3.92 -7.71
N ASP A 149 19.78 -4.53 -6.54
CA ASP A 149 19.75 -5.98 -6.35
C ASP A 149 18.30 -6.51 -6.22
N ARG A 150 17.32 -5.60 -6.13
CA ARG A 150 15.90 -5.88 -5.92
C ARG A 150 15.05 -4.93 -6.76
N ARG A 151 13.79 -5.30 -7.01
CA ARG A 151 12.83 -4.40 -7.66
C ARG A 151 12.60 -3.16 -6.81
N VAL A 152 12.78 -1.98 -7.41
CA VAL A 152 12.51 -0.67 -6.79
C VAL A 152 11.43 0.10 -7.54
N PHE A 153 10.80 1.06 -6.86
CA PHE A 153 9.86 2.01 -7.44
C PHE A 153 10.35 3.43 -7.20
N MET A 154 10.38 4.24 -8.25
CA MET A 154 10.70 5.66 -8.12
C MET A 154 9.43 6.44 -7.81
N VAL A 155 9.35 6.98 -6.58
CA VAL A 155 8.15 7.66 -6.09
C VAL A 155 8.17 9.18 -6.35
N GLY A 156 9.32 9.74 -6.69
CA GLY A 156 9.47 11.16 -6.98
C GLY A 156 10.93 11.57 -7.14
N PHE A 157 11.16 12.85 -7.39
CA PHE A 157 12.47 13.49 -7.45
C PHE A 157 12.36 14.92 -6.89
N GLY A 158 13.46 15.46 -6.40
CA GLY A 158 13.57 16.86 -5.98
C GLY A 158 14.46 17.64 -6.94
N LEU A 159 14.08 18.87 -7.27
CA LEU A 159 14.91 19.80 -8.04
C LEU A 159 15.42 20.90 -7.13
N TYR A 160 16.69 21.25 -7.29
CA TYR A 160 17.24 22.48 -6.73
C TYR A 160 16.97 23.62 -7.72
N GLY A 161 16.29 24.66 -7.24
CA GLY A 161 15.77 25.77 -8.07
C GLY A 161 16.85 26.71 -8.62
N SER A 162 16.40 27.81 -9.23
CA SER A 162 17.27 28.78 -9.90
C SER A 162 18.03 29.62 -8.90
N SER A 163 19.28 29.97 -9.21
CA SER A 163 20.05 30.96 -8.45
C SER A 163 19.45 32.38 -8.52
N ASN A 164 18.53 32.62 -9.45
CA ASN A 164 17.98 33.95 -9.76
C ASN A 164 16.56 34.16 -9.22
N GLY A 165 16.03 33.24 -8.41
CA GLY A 165 14.70 33.36 -7.78
C GLY A 165 13.75 32.22 -8.11
N ALA A 166 12.47 32.41 -7.79
CA ALA A 166 11.40 31.45 -8.05
C ALA A 166 11.27 31.21 -9.57
N ALA A 167 11.09 29.96 -9.96
CA ALA A 167 10.93 29.55 -11.35
C ALA A 167 10.07 28.29 -11.42
N ASP A 168 9.28 28.20 -12.49
CA ASP A 168 8.48 27.03 -12.81
C ASP A 168 9.24 26.11 -13.76
N TYR A 169 9.18 24.80 -13.50
CA TYR A 169 9.87 23.79 -14.28
C TYR A 169 8.89 22.78 -14.84
N ASN A 170 8.87 22.62 -16.16
CA ASN A 170 8.22 21.50 -16.82
C ASN A 170 9.18 20.31 -16.83
N VAL A 171 8.82 19.24 -16.13
CA VAL A 171 9.68 18.07 -15.97
C VAL A 171 9.02 16.83 -16.55
N LYS A 172 9.80 16.05 -17.31
CA LYS A 172 9.39 14.75 -17.82
C LYS A 172 10.39 13.69 -17.36
N ILE A 173 9.91 12.71 -16.62
CA ILE A 173 10.70 11.53 -16.26
C ILE A 173 10.60 10.51 -17.39
N VAL A 174 11.74 10.03 -17.88
CA VAL A 174 11.80 8.96 -18.88
C VAL A 174 12.65 7.82 -18.32
N PRO A 175 12.06 6.67 -17.93
CA PRO A 175 12.84 5.50 -17.53
C PRO A 175 13.56 4.92 -18.75
N ARG A 176 14.84 4.61 -18.59
CA ARG A 176 15.62 3.85 -19.57
C ARG A 176 16.18 2.60 -18.89
N HIS A 177 15.92 1.44 -19.49
CA HIS A 177 16.53 0.20 -19.04
C HIS A 177 17.90 0.06 -19.70
N TRP A 178 18.92 -0.22 -18.89
CA TRP A 178 20.28 -0.49 -19.37
C TRP A 178 20.76 -1.73 -18.63
N THR A 179 20.96 -2.83 -19.35
CA THR A 179 21.64 -4.01 -18.85
C THR A 179 23.14 -3.80 -19.02
N MET A 180 23.89 -3.91 -17.92
CA MET A 180 25.35 -3.96 -18.03
C MET A 180 25.72 -5.16 -18.91
N PRO A 181 26.63 -5.01 -19.87
CA PRO A 181 27.22 -6.16 -20.57
C PRO A 181 27.89 -7.07 -19.54
N ASP A 182 27.77 -8.38 -19.72
CA ASP A 182 28.42 -9.35 -18.84
C ASP A 182 29.92 -9.06 -18.74
N GLY A 183 30.44 -8.84 -17.52
CA GLY A 183 31.89 -8.83 -17.25
C GLY A 183 32.56 -7.53 -16.83
N GLN A 184 31.84 -6.50 -16.36
CA GLN A 184 32.49 -5.34 -15.70
C GLN A 184 31.90 -5.08 -14.30
N LEU A 185 32.67 -5.49 -13.28
CA LEU A 185 32.66 -4.91 -11.94
C LEU A 185 33.80 -3.91 -11.82
#